data_AF-A0A923Z3Y0-F1
#
_entry.id   AF-A0A923Z3Y0-F1
#
_cell.length_a   1.000
_cell.length_b   1.000
_cell.length_c   1.000
_cell.angle_alpha   90.00
_cell.angle_beta   90.00
_cell.angle_gamma   90.00
#
_symmetry.space_group_name_H-M   'P 1'
#
loop_
_entity.id
_entity.type
_entity.pdbx_description
1 polymer ?
#
loop_
_entity_poly.entity_id
_entity_poly.type
_entity_poly.pdbx_seq_one_letter_code
_entity_poly.pdbx_strand_id
1 'polypeptide(L)'
;ILDVAHLAPNHRATFSGVWTHGRLAVTARENFYSDWIDAVDYPIRDATGNLTGQKFGSKFTSDLDVGYEFTKFFTLSVGGQNLFNTKPDKIAYNPGVNNVYPSTGSLADGQIYPRSGGPFGINGGFWYVRARISL
;
A
#
# COMPACT_ATOMS: atom_id res chain seq x y z
N ILE A 1 8.94 -1.09 -26.11
CA ILE A 1 7.95 -0.79 -25.06
C ILE A 1 8.23 -1.73 -23.89
N LEU A 2 8.92 -1.20 -22.88
CA LEU A 2 9.22 -1.92 -21.62
C LEU A 2 8.11 -1.68 -20.56
N ASP A 3 7.03 -1.02 -20.99
CA ASP A 3 6.48 0.12 -20.27
C ASP A 3 5.28 -0.25 -19.36
N VAL A 4 4.36 -1.06 -19.87
CA VAL A 4 3.12 -1.36 -19.13
C VAL A 4 3.15 -2.72 -18.43
N ALA A 5 3.99 -3.66 -18.90
CA ALA A 5 3.94 -5.05 -18.46
C ALA A 5 4.35 -5.28 -17.00
N HIS A 6 5.16 -4.37 -16.41
CA HIS A 6 5.68 -4.50 -15.05
C HIS A 6 5.31 -3.34 -14.12
N LEU A 7 4.41 -2.47 -14.57
CA LEU A 7 3.90 -1.34 -13.78
C LEU A 7 3.01 -1.80 -12.62
N ALA A 8 2.38 -2.97 -12.77
CA ALA A 8 1.73 -3.71 -11.69
C ALA A 8 2.64 -4.87 -11.23
N PRO A 9 2.59 -5.27 -9.95
CA PRO A 9 3.36 -6.43 -9.49
C PRO A 9 2.90 -7.71 -10.18
N ASN A 10 3.86 -8.50 -10.64
CA ASN A 10 3.59 -9.77 -11.33
C ASN A 10 2.93 -10.81 -10.41
N HIS A 11 3.13 -10.70 -9.09
CA HIS A 11 2.54 -11.60 -8.12
C HIS A 11 1.84 -10.84 -6.99
N ARG A 12 0.65 -11.33 -6.63
CA ARG A 12 -0.12 -10.88 -5.48
C ARG A 12 -0.71 -12.09 -4.79
N ALA A 13 -0.69 -12.08 -3.46
CA ALA A 13 -1.39 -13.07 -2.64
C ALA A 13 -2.20 -12.37 -1.54
N THR A 14 -3.34 -12.95 -1.19
CA THR A 14 -4.16 -12.49 -0.07
C THR A 14 -4.50 -13.69 0.79
N PHE A 15 -4.22 -13.57 2.09
CA PHE A 15 -4.67 -14.51 3.11
C PHE A 15 -5.72 -13.80 3.96
N SER A 16 -6.88 -14.40 4.18
CA SER A 16 -7.93 -13.79 4.99
C SER A 16 -8.65 -14.81 5.85
N GLY A 17 -9.01 -14.40 7.05
CA GLY A 17 -9.74 -15.22 8.01
C GLY A 17 -10.79 -14.42 8.75
N VAL A 18 -11.86 -15.12 9.12
CA VAL A 18 -12.89 -14.60 10.03
C VAL A 18 -12.97 -15.58 11.19
N TRP A 19 -12.90 -15.06 12.40
CA TRP A 19 -13.09 -15.81 13.63
C TRP A 19 -14.21 -15.20 14.44
N THR A 20 -15.13 -16.04 14.89
CA THR A 20 -16.25 -15.64 15.74
C THR A 20 -16.27 -16.50 16.99
N HIS A 21 -16.52 -15.85 18.14
CA HIS A 21 -16.67 -16.53 19.41
C HIS A 21 -17.68 -15.80 20.29
N GLY A 22 -18.88 -16.37 20.40
CA GLY A 22 -20.00 -15.74 21.09
C GLY A 22 -20.32 -14.37 20.49
N ARG A 23 -20.05 -13.31 21.25
CA ARG A 23 -20.36 -11.91 20.90
C ARG A 23 -19.20 -11.18 20.24
N LEU A 24 -18.05 -11.86 20.10
CA LEU A 24 -16.85 -11.34 19.48
C LEU A 24 -16.75 -11.83 18.03
N ALA A 25 -16.43 -10.91 17.12
CA ALA A 25 -16.09 -11.20 15.73
C ALA A 25 -14.77 -10.51 15.37
N VAL A 26 -13.87 -11.24 14.73
CA VAL A 26 -12.58 -10.74 14.26
C VAL A 26 -12.43 -11.10 12.79
N THR A 27 -12.16 -10.10 11.96
CA THR A 27 -11.77 -10.29 10.56
C THR A 27 -10.35 -9.80 10.38
N ALA A 28 -9.49 -10.65 9.82
CA ALA A 28 -8.12 -10.30 9.49
C ALA A 28 -7.83 -10.60 8.02
N ARG A 29 -7.05 -9.74 7.38
CA ARG A 29 -6.56 -9.96 6.02
C ARG A 29 -5.10 -9.52 5.92
N GLU A 30 -4.27 -10.38 5.37
CA GLU A 30 -2.90 -10.08 4.99
C GLU A 30 -2.81 -10.05 3.47
N ASN A 31 -2.26 -8.98 2.90
CA ASN A 31 -2.04 -8.85 1.47
C ASN A 31 -0.55 -8.75 1.19
N PHE A 32 -0.05 -9.62 0.32
CA PHE A 32 1.30 -9.57 -0.22
C PHE A 32 1.28 -9.06 -1.66
N TYR A 33 2.21 -8.18 -1.96
CA TYR A 33 2.49 -7.70 -3.31
C TYR A 33 3.98 -7.86 -3.60
N SER A 34 4.31 -8.49 -4.73
CA SER A 34 5.69 -8.57 -5.19
C SER A 34 6.23 -7.20 -5.57
N ASP A 35 7.51 -7.16 -5.89
CA ASP A 35 8.12 -6.02 -6.53
C ASP A 35 7.45 -5.68 -7.87
N TRP A 36 7.62 -4.43 -8.27
CA TRP A 36 7.16 -3.86 -9.54
C TRP A 36 8.14 -2.78 -10.02
N ILE A 37 8.04 -2.39 -11.28
CA ILE A 37 8.97 -1.44 -11.92
C ILE A 37 8.18 -0.35 -12.62
N ASP A 38 8.64 0.89 -12.49
CA ASP A 38 8.18 2.02 -13.29
C ASP A 38 9.35 2.64 -14.03
N ALA A 39 9.35 2.47 -15.35
CA ALA A 39 10.39 3.00 -16.22
C ALA A 39 10.00 4.32 -16.91
N VAL A 40 8.73 4.72 -16.84
CA VAL A 40 8.23 5.91 -17.53
C VAL A 40 8.18 7.11 -16.63
N ASP A 41 7.53 7.00 -15.46
CA ASP A 41 7.50 8.12 -14.52
C ASP A 41 8.82 8.21 -13.76
N TYR A 42 9.53 7.09 -13.56
CA TYR A 42 10.79 7.04 -12.81
C TYR A 42 11.93 6.37 -13.60
N PRO A 43 12.39 6.96 -14.70
CA PRO A 43 13.42 6.35 -15.54
C PRO A 43 14.76 6.23 -14.80
N ILE A 44 15.32 5.02 -14.82
CA ILE A 44 16.69 4.73 -14.40
C ILE A 44 17.37 4.00 -15.55
N ARG A 45 18.64 4.31 -15.81
CA ARG A 45 19.45 3.61 -16.81
C ARG A 45 20.55 2.81 -16.14
N ASP A 46 20.80 1.61 -16.67
CA ASP A 46 21.96 0.81 -16.25
C ASP A 46 23.28 1.40 -16.80
N ALA A 47 24.41 0.79 -16.42
CA ALA A 47 25.74 1.21 -16.85
C ALA A 47 25.96 1.14 -18.37
N THR A 48 25.12 0.40 -19.09
CA THR A 48 25.16 0.27 -20.56
C THR A 48 24.19 1.21 -21.26
N GLY A 49 23.43 2.02 -20.50
CA GLY A 49 22.47 2.99 -21.00
C GLY A 49 21.08 2.43 -21.27
N ASN A 50 20.78 1.17 -20.96
CA ASN A 50 19.44 0.62 -21.15
C ASN A 50 18.48 1.21 -20.11
N LEU A 51 17.24 1.50 -20.53
CA LEU A 51 16.19 1.93 -19.61
C LEU A 51 15.72 0.73 -18.78
N THR A 52 15.87 0.81 -17.46
CA THR A 52 15.45 -0.23 -16.51
C THR A 52 14.34 0.22 -15.58
N GLY A 53 14.22 1.53 -15.34
CA GLY A 53 13.25 2.09 -14.41
C GLY A 53 13.58 1.88 -12.93
N GLN A 54 12.83 2.54 -12.05
CA GLN A 54 12.93 2.31 -10.62
C GLN A 54 12.20 1.03 -10.24
N LYS A 55 12.89 0.15 -9.52
CA LYS A 55 12.29 -1.03 -8.88
C LYS A 55 11.78 -0.68 -7.49
N PHE A 56 10.50 -0.91 -7.26
CA PHE A 56 9.85 -0.78 -5.96
C PHE A 56 9.72 -2.18 -5.34
N GLY A 57 10.21 -2.34 -4.13
CA GLY A 57 10.27 -3.63 -3.44
C GLY A 57 8.91 -4.12 -2.97
N SER A 58 8.83 -5.42 -2.73
CA SER A 58 7.63 -6.11 -2.24
C SER A 58 7.11 -5.52 -0.93
N LYS A 59 5.79 -5.65 -0.71
CA LYS A 59 5.10 -5.07 0.45
C LYS A 59 4.05 -6.01 1.00
N PHE A 60 3.83 -5.87 2.30
CA PHE A 60 2.75 -6.50 3.05
C PHE A 60 1.83 -5.41 3.60
N THR A 61 0.52 -5.62 3.52
CA THR A 61 -0.48 -4.77 4.17
C THR A 61 -1.47 -5.62 4.95
N SER A 62 -1.56 -5.34 6.24
CA SER A 62 -2.44 -6.04 7.17
C SER A 62 -3.70 -5.23 7.44
N ASP A 63 -4.86 -5.85 7.31
CA ASP A 63 -6.16 -5.29 7.67
C ASP A 63 -6.72 -6.09 8.85
N LEU A 64 -7.33 -5.38 9.80
CA LEU A 64 -7.94 -5.98 10.99
C LEU A 64 -9.24 -5.25 11.32
N ASP A 65 -10.31 -5.99 11.62
CA ASP A 65 -11.54 -5.47 12.19
C ASP A 65 -11.94 -6.36 13.36
N VAL A 66 -12.14 -5.76 14.53
CA VAL A 66 -12.59 -6.43 15.75
C VAL A 66 -13.92 -5.81 16.15
N GLY A 67 -14.98 -6.62 16.13
CA GLY A 67 -16.33 -6.26 16.52
C GLY A 67 -16.77 -6.98 17.79
N TYR A 68 -17.47 -6.26 18.67
CA TYR A 68 -18.11 -6.82 19.84
C TYR A 68 -19.58 -6.41 19.92
N GLU A 69 -20.46 -7.40 20.06
CA GLU A 69 -21.88 -7.21 20.30
C GLU A 69 -22.13 -6.97 21.79
N PHE A 70 -22.39 -5.72 22.17
CA PHE A 70 -22.73 -5.36 23.55
C PHE A 70 -24.17 -5.75 23.88
N THR A 71 -25.10 -5.54 22.96
CA THR A 71 -26.51 -5.96 23.04
C THR A 71 -26.96 -6.48 21.68
N LYS A 72 -28.08 -7.21 21.62
CA LYS A 72 -28.65 -7.69 20.34
C LYS A 72 -28.91 -6.58 19.31
N PHE A 73 -28.95 -5.33 19.77
CA PHE A 73 -29.24 -4.15 18.96
C PHE A 73 -28.01 -3.26 18.77
N PHE A 74 -26.91 -3.49 19.49
CA PHE A 74 -25.75 -2.61 19.50
C PHE A 74 -24.43 -3.37 19.40
N THR A 75 -23.70 -3.10 18.32
CA THR A 75 -22.35 -3.62 18.06
C THR A 75 -21.38 -2.46 17.85
N LEU A 76 -20.19 -2.57 18.43
CA LEU A 76 -19.07 -1.67 18.16
C LEU A 76 -17.95 -2.45 17.50
N SER A 77 -17.33 -1.86 16.48
CA SER A 77 -16.12 -2.37 15.86
C SER A 77 -15.01 -1.33 15.92
N VAL A 78 -13.79 -1.80 16.12
CA VAL A 78 -12.56 -1.03 15.90
C VAL A 78 -11.76 -1.76 14.84
N GLY A 79 -11.32 -1.05 13.81
CA GLY A 79 -10.60 -1.68 12.72
C GLY A 79 -9.70 -0.72 11.96
N GLY A 80 -8.92 -1.29 11.05
CA GLY A 80 -8.12 -0.55 10.11
C GLY A 80 -7.73 -1.36 8.89
N GLN A 81 -7.55 -0.66 7.77
CA GLN A 81 -6.93 -1.15 6.55
C GLN A 81 -5.50 -0.63 6.50
N ASN A 82 -4.57 -1.50 6.11
CA ASN A 82 -3.14 -1.19 6.15
C ASN A 82 -2.71 -0.67 7.54
N LEU A 83 -2.98 -1.49 8.57
CA LEU A 83 -2.88 -1.17 9.99
C LEU A 83 -1.51 -0.61 10.40
N PHE A 84 -0.45 -0.99 9.70
CA PHE A 84 0.93 -0.58 9.96
C PHE A 84 1.37 0.64 9.13
N ASN A 85 0.44 1.30 8.43
CA ASN A 85 0.72 2.47 7.61
C ASN A 85 1.80 2.21 6.54
N THR A 86 1.80 1.02 5.95
CA THR A 86 2.77 0.66 4.91
C THR A 86 2.61 1.61 3.72
N LYS A 87 3.74 2.13 3.22
CA LYS A 87 3.79 2.95 2.01
C LYS A 87 4.68 2.27 0.96
N PRO A 88 4.55 2.63 -0.32
CA PRO A 88 5.52 2.22 -1.33
C PRO A 88 6.93 2.70 -0.94
N ASP A 89 7.96 2.17 -1.60
CA ASP A 89 9.29 2.76 -1.44
C ASP A 89 9.30 4.19 -1.97
N LYS A 90 10.11 5.04 -1.35
CA LYS A 90 10.27 6.42 -1.81
C LYS A 90 10.91 6.43 -3.19
N ILE A 91 10.60 7.47 -3.96
CA ILE A 91 11.27 7.73 -5.23
C ILE A 91 12.77 7.90 -4.95
N ALA A 92 13.60 7.17 -5.69
CA ALA A 92 15.04 7.20 -5.56
C ALA A 92 15.59 8.44 -6.26
N TYR A 93 16.60 9.06 -5.63
CA TYR A 93 17.34 10.14 -6.25
C TYR A 93 18.07 9.64 -7.50
N ASN A 94 17.83 10.30 -8.64
CA ASN A 94 18.54 10.06 -9.89
C ASN A 94 18.89 11.41 -10.54
N PRO A 95 20.17 11.83 -10.57
CA PRO A 95 20.59 13.11 -11.12
C PRO A 95 20.07 13.35 -12.55
N GLY A 96 19.50 14.53 -12.80
CA GLY A 96 18.99 14.90 -14.12
C GLY A 96 17.68 14.23 -14.53
N VAL A 97 17.11 13.36 -13.69
CA VAL A 97 15.82 12.69 -13.93
C VAL A 97 14.89 12.84 -12.72
N ASN A 98 15.21 12.19 -11.61
CA ASN A 98 14.46 12.22 -10.34
C ASN A 98 15.25 13.04 -9.31
N ASN A 99 15.22 14.37 -9.44
CA ASN A 99 15.91 15.24 -8.51
C ASN A 99 15.13 15.36 -7.20
N VAL A 100 15.45 14.50 -6.23
CA VAL A 100 14.91 14.55 -4.86
C VAL A 100 15.63 15.65 -4.08
N TYR A 101 14.89 16.68 -3.68
CA TYR A 101 15.43 17.84 -2.96
C TYR A 101 15.66 17.51 -1.49
N PRO A 102 16.87 17.74 -0.93
CA PRO A 102 17.14 17.41 0.48
C PRO A 102 16.26 18.14 1.50
N SER A 103 15.77 19.34 1.16
CA SER A 103 14.93 20.15 2.04
C SER A 103 13.52 19.58 2.24
N THR A 104 12.98 18.85 1.26
CA THR A 104 11.62 18.30 1.28
C THR A 104 11.60 16.78 1.26
N GLY A 105 12.68 16.14 0.81
CA GLY A 105 12.72 14.71 0.52
C GLY A 105 11.79 14.31 -0.64
N SER A 106 11.41 15.25 -1.51
CA SER A 106 10.49 15.06 -2.63
C SER A 106 11.09 15.50 -3.96
N LEU A 107 10.45 15.13 -5.06
CA LEU A 107 10.65 15.76 -6.36
C LEU A 107 10.13 17.21 -6.39
N ALA A 108 10.38 17.93 -7.49
CA ALA A 108 10.01 19.34 -7.67
C ALA A 108 8.49 19.58 -7.60
N ASP A 109 7.70 18.56 -7.94
CA ASP A 109 6.23 18.58 -7.90
C ASP A 109 5.67 18.02 -6.56
N GLY A 110 6.54 17.77 -5.58
CA GLY A 110 6.14 17.31 -4.24
C GLY A 110 6.01 15.79 -4.09
N GLN A 111 6.30 14.99 -5.12
CA GLN A 111 6.22 13.54 -5.01
C GLN A 111 7.31 12.96 -4.09
N ILE A 112 6.89 12.23 -3.06
CA ILE A 112 7.77 11.42 -2.19
C ILE A 112 7.66 9.93 -2.54
N TYR A 113 6.46 9.50 -2.91
CA TYR A 113 6.09 8.13 -3.29
C TYR A 113 5.60 8.13 -4.74
N PRO A 114 5.67 6.98 -5.44
CA PRO A 114 5.19 6.88 -6.80
C PRO A 114 3.70 7.24 -6.92
N ARG A 115 3.36 8.07 -7.91
CA ARG A 115 1.98 8.54 -8.17
C ARG A 115 1.17 7.58 -9.04
N SER A 116 1.86 6.84 -9.90
CA SER A 116 1.28 5.95 -10.90
C SER A 116 1.91 4.58 -10.74
N GLY A 117 1.17 3.57 -11.19
CA GLY A 117 1.53 2.19 -10.93
C GLY A 117 1.46 1.80 -9.45
N GLY A 118 1.94 0.59 -9.18
CA GLY A 118 1.99 0.04 -7.84
C GLY A 118 0.68 -0.58 -7.33
N PRO A 119 0.79 -1.52 -6.39
CA PRO A 119 -0.36 -2.34 -5.97
C PRO A 119 -1.36 -1.70 -5.02
N PHE A 120 -0.96 -0.63 -4.33
CA PHE A 120 -1.76 0.03 -3.30
C PHE A 120 -1.37 1.50 -3.18
N GLY A 121 -2.32 2.33 -2.72
CA GLY A 121 -2.17 3.79 -2.73
C GLY A 121 -1.19 4.34 -1.69
N ILE A 122 -0.71 5.56 -1.94
CA ILE A 122 0.23 6.31 -1.10
C ILE A 122 -0.36 6.84 0.22
N ASN A 123 -1.68 6.71 0.39
CA ASN A 123 -2.42 7.23 1.55
C ASN A 123 -2.00 6.57 2.86
N GLY A 124 -1.47 5.35 2.81
CA GLY A 124 -1.04 4.62 3.99
C GLY A 124 -2.21 3.95 4.71
N GLY A 125 -2.21 4.00 6.04
CA GLY A 125 -3.20 3.34 6.89
C GLY A 125 -4.51 4.11 7.01
N PHE A 126 -5.61 3.37 7.16
CA PHE A 126 -6.93 3.92 7.46
C PHE A 126 -7.49 3.20 8.69
N TRP A 127 -7.78 3.93 9.76
CA TRP A 127 -8.32 3.38 11.01
C TRP A 127 -9.69 3.97 11.30
N TYR A 128 -10.56 3.19 11.91
CA TYR A 128 -11.93 3.58 12.18
C TYR A 128 -12.52 2.93 13.43
N VAL A 129 -13.57 3.56 13.92
CA VAL A 129 -14.54 2.98 14.86
C VAL A 129 -15.88 2.97 14.17
N ARG A 130 -16.62 1.85 14.25
CA ARG A 130 -17.93 1.68 13.62
C ARG A 130 -18.95 1.24 14.66
N ALA A 131 -20.04 1.98 14.79
CA ALA A 131 -21.18 1.60 15.61
C ALA A 131 -22.32 1.12 14.69
N ARG A 132 -22.90 -0.05 15.00
CA ARG A 132 -24.10 -0.56 14.32
C ARG A 132 -25.24 -0.63 15.32
N ILE A 133 -26.36 -0.02 14.96
CA ILE A 133 -27.62 -0.06 15.70
C ILE A 133 -28.63 -0.81 14.82
N SER A 134 -29.29 -1.83 15.37
CA SER A 134 -30.36 -2.57 14.68
C SER A 134 -31.66 -2.32 15.44
N LEU A 135 -32.69 -1.83 14.73
CA LEU A 135 -34.04 -1.56 15.27
C LEU A 135 -34.91 -2.82 15.24
#